data_AF-A0A356VZ83-F1
#
_entry.id   AF-A0A356VZ83-F1
#
_cell.length_a   1.000
_cell.length_b   1.000
_cell.length_c   1.000
_cell.angle_alpha   90.00
_cell.angle_beta   90.00
_cell.angle_gamma   90.00
#
_symmetry.space_group_name_H-M   'P 1'
#
loop_
_entity.id
_entity.type
_entity.pdbx_description
1 polymer ?
#
loop_
_entity_poly.entity_id
_entity_poly.type
_entity_poly.pdbx_seq_one_letter_code
_entity_poly.pdbx_strand_id
1 'polypeptide(L)'
;TDHHWNAAGAYAGYRALVKAMGLPAAPQSAFTYRAAKEPFYGTLYSKAIFTGQQPDLFELPYGKNWSGLTQQVGRKTYSGIYREEYLSRKDKYSAYLGGNPAVTVVRNPSAPGGKLLLLKDSFANSLVPYLCENFSEIHLVDLRYYNQDIYKYIKQNGIKKAAAVYSISQLCEIPLANKLLR
;
A
#
# COMPACT_ATOMS: atom_id res chain seq x y z
N THR A 1 11.66 -12.41 7.95
CA THR A 1 12.82 -12.35 7.01
C THR A 1 12.81 -11.15 6.09
N ASP A 2 11.69 -10.45 5.93
CA ASP A 2 11.63 -9.13 5.32
C ASP A 2 11.55 -7.99 6.34
N HIS A 3 11.81 -6.77 5.91
CA HIS A 3 11.78 -5.58 6.76
C HIS A 3 10.38 -4.97 6.91
N HIS A 4 9.46 -5.29 6.00
CA HIS A 4 8.07 -4.83 6.10
C HIS A 4 7.29 -5.65 7.14
N TRP A 5 6.21 -5.08 7.64
CA TRP A 5 5.18 -5.85 8.35
C TRP A 5 4.53 -6.89 7.42
N ASN A 6 3.90 -7.92 8.02
CA ASN A 6 3.09 -8.88 7.27
C ASN A 6 1.64 -8.39 7.10
N ALA A 7 0.80 -9.19 6.45
CA ALA A 7 -0.60 -8.85 6.20
C ALA A 7 -1.39 -8.54 7.49
N ALA A 8 -1.11 -9.26 8.58
CA ALA A 8 -1.74 -9.01 9.89
C ALA A 8 -1.31 -7.66 10.50
N GLY A 9 -0.02 -7.32 10.43
CA GLY A 9 0.49 -6.01 10.84
C GLY A 9 -0.11 -4.87 10.00
N ALA A 10 -0.20 -5.06 8.68
CA ALA A 10 -0.85 -4.11 7.78
C ALA A 10 -2.34 -3.93 8.11
N TYR A 11 -3.06 -5.00 8.46
CA TYR A 11 -4.46 -4.93 8.91
C TYR A 11 -4.61 -4.15 10.22
N ALA A 12 -3.70 -4.35 11.18
CA ALA A 12 -3.68 -3.59 12.43
C ALA A 12 -3.43 -2.09 12.17
N GLY A 13 -2.47 -1.76 11.29
CA GLY A 13 -2.20 -0.38 10.87
C GLY A 13 -3.39 0.26 10.17
N TYR A 14 -4.05 -0.48 9.27
CA TYR A 14 -5.30 -0.07 8.64
C TYR A 14 -6.38 0.28 9.67
N ARG A 15 -6.64 -0.61 10.63
CA ARG A 15 -7.64 -0.40 11.69
C ARG A 15 -7.35 0.85 12.51
N ALA A 16 -6.09 1.07 12.88
CA ALA A 16 -5.68 2.26 13.61
C ALA A 16 -5.90 3.53 12.78
N LEU A 17 -5.53 3.51 11.50
CA LEU A 17 -5.66 4.64 10.60
C LEU A 17 -7.14 5.04 10.41
N VAL A 18 -8.00 4.10 10.02
CA VAL A 18 -9.41 4.44 9.77
C VAL A 18 -10.15 4.86 11.04
N LYS A 19 -9.79 4.27 12.20
CA LYS A 19 -10.30 4.72 13.50
C LYS A 19 -9.92 6.18 13.79
N ALA A 20 -8.66 6.56 13.56
CA ALA A 20 -8.20 7.95 13.73
C ALA A 20 -8.90 8.93 12.76
N MET A 21 -9.31 8.44 11.60
CA MET A 21 -10.10 9.20 10.62
C MET A 21 -11.61 9.24 10.91
N GLY A 22 -12.07 8.64 12.01
CA GLY A 22 -13.49 8.55 12.34
C GLY A 22 -14.29 7.64 11.39
N LEU A 23 -13.63 6.66 10.77
CA LEU A 23 -14.22 5.71 9.82
C LEU A 23 -14.29 4.31 10.43
N PRO A 24 -15.34 3.53 10.12
CA PRO A 24 -15.42 2.14 10.54
C PRO A 24 -14.39 1.28 9.81
N ALA A 25 -13.69 0.42 10.54
CA ALA A 25 -12.82 -0.58 9.94
C ALA A 25 -13.65 -1.78 9.47
N ALA A 26 -13.39 -2.25 8.25
CA ALA A 26 -13.89 -3.51 7.78
C ALA A 26 -13.38 -4.65 8.69
N PRO A 27 -14.24 -5.58 9.11
CA PRO A 27 -13.82 -6.71 9.91
C PRO A 27 -12.89 -7.61 9.10
N GLN A 28 -12.01 -8.35 9.79
CA GLN A 28 -11.05 -9.23 9.11
C GLN A 28 -11.76 -10.29 8.25
N SER A 29 -12.98 -10.68 8.64
CA SER A 29 -13.86 -11.60 7.92
C SER A 29 -14.39 -11.05 6.58
N ALA A 30 -14.22 -9.77 6.29
CA ALA A 30 -14.51 -9.18 4.97
C ALA A 30 -13.47 -9.59 3.92
N PHE A 31 -12.33 -10.14 4.35
CA PHE A 31 -11.22 -10.51 3.48
C PHE A 31 -11.03 -12.02 3.42
N THR A 32 -10.58 -12.49 2.26
CA THR A 32 -9.92 -13.79 2.10
C THR A 32 -8.43 -13.57 1.92
N TYR A 33 -7.60 -14.52 2.35
CA TYR A 33 -6.14 -14.39 2.32
C TYR A 33 -5.58 -15.49 1.43
N ARG A 34 -4.85 -15.09 0.39
CA ARG A 34 -4.18 -16.03 -0.51
C ARG A 34 -2.69 -16.03 -0.21
N ALA A 35 -2.20 -17.13 0.34
CA ALA A 35 -0.77 -17.33 0.53
C ALA A 35 -0.04 -17.44 -0.82
N ALA A 36 1.15 -16.86 -0.92
CA ALA A 36 2.09 -17.17 -1.99
C ALA A 36 2.50 -18.64 -1.91
N LYS A 37 2.58 -19.30 -3.07
CA LYS A 37 3.02 -20.70 -3.16
C LYS A 37 4.52 -20.86 -2.92
N GLU A 38 5.29 -19.87 -3.34
CA GLU A 38 6.75 -19.87 -3.23
C GLU A 38 7.22 -19.33 -1.88
N PRO A 39 8.30 -19.89 -1.30
CA PRO A 39 8.91 -19.37 -0.08
C PRO A 39 9.25 -17.87 -0.19
N PHE A 40 8.86 -17.10 0.83
CA PHE A 40 9.19 -15.68 0.91
C PHE A 40 10.42 -15.45 1.79
N TYR A 41 11.53 -15.11 1.14
CA TYR A 41 12.75 -14.61 1.77
C TYR A 41 12.94 -13.15 1.39
N GLY A 42 12.85 -12.28 2.38
CA GLY A 42 12.85 -10.84 2.18
C GLY A 42 14.23 -10.20 2.07
N THR A 43 14.22 -8.88 2.21
CA THR A 43 15.41 -8.04 2.10
C THR A 43 16.36 -8.24 3.29
N LEU A 44 15.86 -8.51 4.49
CA LEU A 44 16.74 -8.80 5.65
C LEU A 44 17.50 -10.12 5.44
N TYR A 45 16.83 -11.15 4.92
CA TYR A 45 17.50 -12.39 4.53
C TYR A 45 18.56 -12.14 3.46
N SER A 46 18.25 -11.34 2.44
CA SER A 46 19.23 -11.00 1.39
C SER A 46 20.46 -10.25 1.90
N LYS A 47 20.37 -9.57 3.06
CA LYS A 47 21.47 -8.84 3.68
C LYS A 47 22.32 -9.71 4.62
N ALA A 48 21.70 -10.64 5.34
CA ALA A 48 22.36 -11.45 6.36
C ALA A 48 22.77 -12.85 5.88
N ILE A 49 21.99 -13.46 4.97
CA ILE A 49 22.18 -14.79 4.36
C ILE A 49 22.45 -15.87 5.42
N PHE A 50 21.49 -16.10 6.32
CA PHE A 50 21.55 -17.19 7.30
C PHE A 50 20.81 -18.43 6.78
N THR A 51 21.54 -19.50 6.47
CA THR A 51 20.99 -20.71 5.82
C THR A 51 19.95 -21.48 6.65
N GLY A 52 19.94 -21.32 7.98
CA GLY A 52 18.95 -21.94 8.86
C GLY A 52 17.62 -21.16 8.95
N GLN A 53 17.53 -19.99 8.32
CA GLN A 53 16.33 -19.15 8.39
C GLN A 53 15.16 -19.80 7.65
N GLN A 54 14.00 -19.89 8.30
CA GLN A 54 12.74 -20.30 7.67
C GLN A 54 12.09 -19.15 6.89
N PRO A 55 11.38 -19.42 5.78
CA PRO A 55 10.70 -18.39 5.00
C PRO A 55 9.51 -17.81 5.78
N ASP A 56 9.16 -16.57 5.46
CA ASP A 56 7.94 -15.97 6.01
C ASP A 56 6.70 -16.45 5.26
N LEU A 57 5.55 -16.43 5.93
CA LEU A 57 4.24 -16.51 5.28
C LEU A 57 3.94 -15.17 4.60
N PHE A 58 3.71 -15.20 3.29
CA PHE A 58 3.35 -14.01 2.50
C PHE A 58 1.93 -14.15 1.96
N GLU A 59 1.03 -13.26 2.38
CA GLU A 59 -0.41 -13.36 2.09
C GLU A 59 -0.92 -12.15 1.35
N LEU A 60 -1.80 -12.36 0.38
CA LEU A 60 -2.47 -11.30 -0.37
C LEU A 60 -3.94 -11.24 0.06
N PRO A 61 -4.38 -10.16 0.74
CA PRO A 61 -5.79 -9.97 1.12
C PRO A 61 -6.69 -9.63 -0.07
N TYR A 62 -7.85 -10.27 -0.19
CA TYR A 62 -8.87 -9.94 -1.17
C TYR A 62 -10.18 -9.62 -0.48
N GLY A 63 -10.75 -8.45 -0.76
CA GLY A 63 -12.11 -8.15 -0.30
C GLY A 63 -13.13 -9.01 -1.02
N LYS A 64 -14.08 -9.58 -0.28
CA LYS A 64 -15.09 -10.52 -0.82
C LYS A 64 -15.99 -9.92 -1.88
N ASN A 65 -16.15 -8.60 -1.89
CA ASN A 65 -17.08 -7.88 -2.76
C ASN A 65 -16.39 -7.02 -3.83
N TRP A 66 -15.09 -7.19 -4.06
CA TRP A 66 -14.39 -6.41 -5.07
C TRP A 66 -14.88 -6.74 -6.47
N SER A 67 -15.28 -5.71 -7.21
CA SER A 67 -15.57 -5.80 -8.63
C SER A 67 -14.92 -4.62 -9.33
N GLY A 68 -14.19 -4.86 -10.43
CA GLY A 68 -13.60 -3.77 -11.22
C GLY A 68 -12.51 -2.96 -10.50
N LEU A 69 -11.81 -3.54 -9.53
CA LEU A 69 -10.65 -2.90 -8.90
C LEU A 69 -9.57 -2.63 -9.94
N THR A 70 -9.03 -1.42 -9.99
CA THR A 70 -7.97 -1.05 -10.94
C THR A 70 -6.83 -0.30 -10.27
N GLN A 71 -5.65 -0.41 -10.87
CA GLN A 71 -4.46 0.33 -10.50
C GLN A 71 -3.95 1.12 -11.70
N GLN A 72 -3.74 2.42 -11.55
CA GLN A 72 -3.14 3.29 -12.55
C GLN A 72 -1.74 3.73 -12.12
N VAL A 73 -0.75 3.56 -13.01
CA VAL A 73 0.61 4.06 -12.85
C VAL A 73 1.00 4.83 -14.10
N GLY A 74 1.14 6.15 -13.99
CA GLY A 74 1.31 7.03 -15.14
C GLY A 74 0.13 6.92 -16.11
N ARG A 75 0.40 6.56 -17.36
CA ARG A 75 -0.61 6.35 -18.41
C ARG A 75 -1.14 4.91 -18.49
N LYS A 76 -0.56 3.97 -17.72
CA LYS A 76 -0.94 2.56 -17.75
C LYS A 76 -1.98 2.27 -16.67
N THR A 77 -3.02 1.55 -17.05
CA THR A 77 -4.03 1.03 -16.12
C THR A 77 -4.00 -0.49 -16.14
N TYR A 78 -4.01 -1.07 -14.96
CA TYR A 78 -3.97 -2.51 -14.70
C TYR A 78 -5.28 -2.92 -14.02
N SER A 79 -5.73 -4.13 -14.33
CA SER A 79 -6.80 -4.78 -13.56
C SER A 79 -6.22 -5.30 -12.24
N GLY A 80 -6.91 -5.04 -11.13
CA GLY A 80 -6.47 -5.39 -9.79
C GLY A 80 -5.34 -4.52 -9.25
N ILE A 81 -4.87 -4.88 -8.04
CA ILE A 81 -3.79 -4.21 -7.30
C ILE A 81 -2.58 -5.11 -7.05
N TYR A 82 -2.66 -6.37 -7.49
CA TYR A 82 -1.62 -7.36 -7.31
C TYR A 82 -0.87 -7.61 -8.61
N ARG A 83 0.45 -7.61 -8.52
CA ARG A 83 1.37 -7.91 -9.62
C ARG A 83 1.95 -9.30 -9.40
N GLU A 84 1.16 -10.32 -9.74
CA GLU A 84 1.48 -11.72 -9.46
C GLU A 84 2.82 -12.17 -10.07
N GLU A 85 3.27 -11.50 -11.14
CA GLU A 85 4.56 -11.79 -11.75
C GLU A 85 5.77 -11.53 -10.81
N TYR A 86 5.58 -10.83 -9.69
CA TYR A 86 6.61 -10.67 -8.66
C TYR A 86 6.67 -11.84 -7.68
N LEU A 87 5.63 -12.66 -7.57
CA LEU A 87 5.61 -13.80 -6.63
C LEU A 87 6.66 -14.86 -6.98
N SER A 88 7.12 -14.92 -8.23
CA SER A 88 8.22 -15.79 -8.68
C SER A 88 9.58 -15.09 -8.71
N ARG A 89 9.68 -13.81 -8.31
CA ARG A 89 10.91 -13.02 -8.34
C ARG A 89 11.56 -12.94 -6.97
N LYS A 90 12.76 -12.34 -6.92
CA LYS A 90 13.46 -12.04 -5.66
C LYS A 90 12.67 -11.02 -4.82
N ASP A 91 12.24 -9.92 -5.44
CA ASP A 91 11.43 -8.90 -4.78
C ASP A 91 9.94 -9.28 -4.82
N LYS A 92 9.55 -10.26 -4.01
CA LYS A 92 8.16 -10.72 -3.92
C LYS A 92 7.24 -9.67 -3.29
N TYR A 93 7.75 -8.77 -2.46
CA TYR A 93 6.93 -7.73 -1.82
C TYR A 93 6.30 -6.78 -2.84
N SER A 94 6.98 -6.57 -3.98
CA SER A 94 6.43 -5.83 -5.13
C SER A 94 5.18 -6.48 -5.77
N ALA A 95 4.77 -7.68 -5.34
CA ALA A 95 3.44 -8.19 -5.65
C ALA A 95 2.34 -7.23 -5.17
N TYR A 96 2.55 -6.49 -4.08
CA TYR A 96 1.71 -5.35 -3.73
C TYR A 96 2.04 -4.16 -4.63
N LEU A 97 1.07 -3.77 -5.48
CA LEU A 97 1.12 -2.54 -6.29
C LEU A 97 2.29 -2.41 -7.27
N GLY A 98 3.12 -3.43 -7.46
CA GLY A 98 4.24 -3.34 -8.41
C GLY A 98 5.36 -2.39 -7.99
N GLY A 99 5.56 -2.18 -6.69
CA GLY A 99 6.67 -1.40 -6.13
C GLY A 99 6.28 0.01 -5.67
N ASN A 100 7.14 1.00 -5.94
CA ASN A 100 6.99 2.38 -5.42
C ASN A 100 7.07 3.46 -6.51
N PRO A 101 6.12 3.51 -7.47
CA PRO A 101 6.02 4.65 -8.38
C PRO A 101 5.78 5.96 -7.62
N ALA A 102 6.19 7.09 -8.20
CA ALA A 102 5.94 8.42 -7.63
C ALA A 102 4.45 8.68 -7.34
N VAL A 103 3.57 8.23 -8.24
CA VAL A 103 2.12 8.26 -8.07
C VAL A 103 1.53 6.94 -8.54
N THR A 104 0.66 6.36 -7.71
CA THR A 104 -0.21 5.25 -8.07
C THR A 104 -1.64 5.62 -7.69
N VAL A 105 -2.62 5.37 -8.57
CA VAL A 105 -4.03 5.59 -8.24
C VAL A 105 -4.75 4.26 -8.26
N VAL A 106 -5.32 3.87 -7.13
CA VAL A 106 -6.15 2.66 -7.00
C VAL A 106 -7.61 3.07 -7.00
N ARG A 107 -8.46 2.37 -7.76
CA ARG A 107 -9.90 2.62 -7.79
C ARG A 107 -10.67 1.35 -7.48
N ASN A 108 -11.58 1.45 -6.50
CA ASN A 108 -12.53 0.40 -6.14
C ASN A 108 -13.95 0.94 -6.33
N PRO A 109 -14.64 0.63 -7.44
CA PRO A 109 -15.99 1.14 -7.67
C PRO A 109 -17.01 0.56 -6.68
N SER A 110 -16.69 -0.54 -6.00
CA SER A 110 -17.53 -1.16 -4.97
C SER A 110 -17.44 -0.48 -3.59
N ALA A 111 -16.49 0.43 -3.38
CA ALA A 111 -16.30 1.07 -2.08
C ALA A 111 -17.23 2.29 -1.91
N PRO A 112 -17.84 2.48 -0.73
CA PRO A 112 -18.81 3.56 -0.51
C PRO A 112 -18.17 4.94 -0.33
N GLY A 113 -16.87 5.01 0.02
CA GLY A 113 -16.22 6.27 0.38
C GLY A 113 -15.64 7.04 -0.80
N GLY A 114 -15.17 8.26 -0.52
CA GLY A 114 -14.57 9.16 -1.51
C GLY A 114 -13.08 8.94 -1.72
N LYS A 115 -12.37 10.02 -2.03
CA LYS A 115 -10.95 10.01 -2.38
C LYS A 115 -10.04 10.15 -1.16
N LEU A 116 -8.97 9.38 -1.12
CA LEU A 116 -7.88 9.48 -0.15
C LEU A 116 -6.57 9.82 -0.85
N LEU A 117 -5.84 10.84 -0.36
CA LEU A 117 -4.41 10.96 -0.60
C LEU A 117 -3.65 10.18 0.47
N LEU A 118 -2.79 9.25 0.07
CA LEU A 118 -1.90 8.53 0.97
C LEU A 118 -0.45 8.89 0.65
N LEU A 119 0.14 9.74 1.49
CA LEU A 119 1.58 9.99 1.48
C LEU A 119 2.28 8.78 2.10
N LYS A 120 3.22 8.17 1.40
CA LYS A 120 3.66 6.83 1.78
C LYS A 120 5.12 6.49 1.51
N ASP A 121 5.58 5.46 2.20
CA ASP A 121 6.68 4.58 1.79
C ASP A 121 6.18 3.17 1.44
N SER A 122 7.09 2.20 1.29
CA SER A 122 6.74 0.84 0.88
C SER A 122 5.90 0.07 1.91
N PHE A 123 5.86 0.46 3.20
CA PHE A 123 5.02 -0.21 4.20
C PHE A 123 3.52 -0.06 3.89
N ALA A 124 3.13 1.05 3.26
CA ALA A 124 1.73 1.29 2.92
C ALA A 124 1.21 0.33 1.84
N ASN A 125 2.08 -0.28 1.02
CA ASN A 125 1.65 -1.11 -0.11
C ASN A 125 0.76 -2.29 0.31
N SER A 126 1.13 -2.98 1.39
CA SER A 126 0.34 -4.08 1.97
C SER A 126 -0.88 -3.62 2.76
N LEU A 127 -1.00 -2.33 3.05
CA LEU A 127 -2.13 -1.72 3.74
C LEU A 127 -3.25 -1.29 2.77
N VAL A 128 -2.92 -0.97 1.51
CA VAL A 128 -3.89 -0.55 0.47
C VAL A 128 -5.04 -1.52 0.25
N PRO A 129 -4.84 -2.85 0.18
CA PRO A 129 -5.95 -3.80 0.07
C PRO A 129 -7.09 -3.51 1.06
N TYR A 130 -6.77 -3.21 2.31
CA TYR A 130 -7.77 -2.94 3.34
C TYR A 130 -8.41 -1.56 3.18
N LEU A 131 -7.65 -0.53 2.77
CA LEU A 131 -8.19 0.80 2.49
C LEU A 131 -9.20 0.80 1.34
N CYS A 132 -9.09 -0.15 0.41
CA CYS A 132 -10.07 -0.31 -0.66
C CYS A 132 -11.49 -0.58 -0.13
N GLU A 133 -11.68 -1.03 1.11
CA GLU A 133 -13.03 -1.16 1.70
C GLU A 133 -13.64 0.19 2.09
N ASN A 134 -12.82 1.21 2.34
CA ASN A 134 -13.28 2.51 2.81
C ASN A 134 -13.26 3.60 1.74
N PHE A 135 -12.47 3.47 0.68
CA PHE A 135 -12.24 4.53 -0.29
C PHE A 135 -12.38 4.01 -1.72
N SER A 136 -13.18 4.71 -2.53
CA SER A 136 -13.36 4.37 -3.95
C SER A 136 -12.18 4.79 -4.82
N GLU A 137 -11.36 5.75 -4.38
CA GLU A 137 -10.15 6.19 -5.08
C GLU A 137 -9.05 6.53 -4.08
N ILE A 138 -7.88 5.88 -4.20
CA ILE A 138 -6.73 6.09 -3.33
C ILE A 138 -5.56 6.55 -4.20
N HIS A 139 -5.12 7.78 -3.96
CA HIS A 139 -3.95 8.37 -4.59
C HIS A 139 -2.73 8.15 -3.69
N LEU A 140 -1.91 7.17 -4.03
CA LEU A 140 -0.65 6.90 -3.36
C LEU A 140 0.45 7.78 -3.94
N VAL A 141 1.04 8.62 -3.09
CA VAL A 141 2.15 9.49 -3.48
C VAL A 141 3.38 9.16 -2.64
N ASP A 142 4.43 8.71 -3.32
CA ASP A 142 5.73 8.49 -2.71
C ASP A 142 6.57 9.75 -2.88
N LEU A 143 6.73 10.50 -1.79
CA LEU A 143 7.44 11.76 -1.80
C LEU A 143 8.94 11.61 -2.07
N ARG A 144 9.53 10.41 -2.07
CA ARG A 144 10.93 10.24 -2.51
C ARG A 144 11.08 10.51 -4.00
N TYR A 145 10.03 10.22 -4.78
CA TYR A 145 10.04 10.29 -6.24
C TYR A 145 9.09 11.36 -6.80
N TYR A 146 8.14 11.85 -5.98
CA TYR A 146 7.24 12.92 -6.36
C TYR A 146 7.87 14.31 -6.11
N ASN A 147 8.04 15.06 -7.20
CA ASN A 147 8.72 16.36 -7.22
C ASN A 147 7.81 17.52 -7.67
N GLN A 148 6.51 17.27 -7.84
CA GLN A 148 5.54 18.30 -8.19
C GLN A 148 4.85 18.86 -6.93
N ASP A 149 4.03 19.90 -7.11
CA ASP A 149 3.23 20.50 -6.04
C ASP A 149 2.10 19.55 -5.61
N ILE A 150 2.11 19.18 -4.32
CA ILE A 150 1.12 18.27 -3.75
C ILE A 150 -0.23 18.94 -3.50
N TYR A 151 -0.26 20.23 -3.17
CA TYR A 151 -1.50 20.98 -2.95
C TYR A 151 -2.22 21.23 -4.27
N LYS A 152 -1.47 21.55 -5.32
CA LYS A 152 -2.02 21.60 -6.69
C LYS A 152 -2.59 20.24 -7.08
N TYR A 153 -1.90 19.14 -6.80
CA TYR A 153 -2.40 17.79 -7.06
C TYR A 153 -3.70 17.48 -6.30
N ILE A 154 -3.76 17.78 -5.00
CA ILE A 154 -4.95 17.62 -4.16
C ILE A 154 -6.14 18.38 -4.77
N LYS A 155 -5.93 19.66 -5.12
CA LYS A 155 -6.98 20.52 -5.70
C LYS A 155 -7.45 20.00 -7.05
N GLN A 156 -6.53 19.62 -7.94
CA GLN A 156 -6.84 19.11 -9.27
C GLN A 156 -7.62 17.79 -9.24
N ASN A 157 -7.35 16.93 -8.25
CA ASN A 157 -7.99 15.63 -8.13
C ASN A 157 -9.24 15.64 -7.23
N GLY A 158 -9.57 16.78 -6.61
CA GLY A 158 -10.73 16.92 -5.73
C GLY A 158 -10.62 16.11 -4.43
N ILE A 159 -9.40 15.96 -3.91
CA ILE A 159 -9.14 15.14 -2.72
C ILE A 159 -9.46 15.93 -1.45
N LYS A 160 -10.20 15.31 -0.52
CA LYS A 160 -10.65 15.94 0.74
C LYS A 160 -10.09 15.28 2.00
N LYS A 161 -9.52 14.08 1.88
CA LYS A 161 -8.93 13.31 2.98
C LYS A 161 -7.50 12.97 2.64
N ALA A 162 -6.60 13.15 3.60
CA ALA A 162 -5.20 12.80 3.47
C ALA A 162 -4.74 12.02 4.70
N ALA A 163 -3.81 11.10 4.48
CA ALA A 163 -3.12 10.35 5.52
C ALA A 163 -1.65 10.16 5.12
N ALA A 164 -0.81 9.86 6.11
CA ALA A 164 0.59 9.51 5.92
C ALA A 164 0.89 8.16 6.58
N VAL A 165 1.56 7.26 5.85
CA VAL A 165 2.02 5.96 6.36
C VAL A 165 3.49 5.79 6.00
N TYR A 166 4.33 5.91 7.02
CA TYR A 166 5.77 5.80 6.92
C TYR A 166 6.32 4.91 8.03
N SER A 167 7.33 4.12 7.72
CA SER A 167 8.22 3.58 8.73
C SER A 167 8.93 4.70 9.48
N ILE A 168 9.29 4.46 10.75
CA ILE A 168 10.00 5.46 11.57
C ILE A 168 11.32 5.87 10.91
N SER A 169 12.08 4.90 10.37
CA SER A 169 13.34 5.16 9.66
C SER A 169 13.13 6.13 8.50
N GLN A 170 12.17 5.83 7.62
CA GLN A 170 11.94 6.65 6.44
C GLN A 170 11.35 8.02 6.79
N LEU A 171 10.53 8.10 7.84
CA LEU A 171 9.97 9.37 8.32
C LEU A 171 11.08 10.34 8.79
N CYS A 172 12.15 9.83 9.39
CA CYS A 172 13.30 10.63 9.81
C CYS A 172 14.18 11.09 8.63
N GLU A 173 14.22 10.31 7.54
CA GLU A 173 15.07 10.59 6.37
C GLU A 173 14.41 11.53 5.35
N ILE A 174 13.09 11.48 5.21
CA ILE A 174 12.38 12.34 4.27
C ILE A 174 12.16 13.69 4.94
N PRO A 175 12.58 14.81 4.32
CA PRO A 175 12.27 16.14 4.81
C PRO A 175 10.80 16.46 4.47
N LEU A 176 9.88 15.73 5.10
CA LEU A 176 8.44 15.77 4.83
C LEU A 176 7.92 17.20 5.00
N ALA A 177 8.36 17.87 6.06
CA ALA A 177 8.07 19.27 6.31
C ALA A 177 8.46 20.16 5.11
N ASN A 178 9.65 20.00 4.53
CA ASN A 178 10.11 20.83 3.41
C ASN A 178 9.28 20.60 2.12
N LYS A 179 8.67 19.43 1.97
CA LYS A 179 7.79 19.12 0.82
C LYS A 179 6.35 19.56 1.03
N LEU A 180 5.93 19.74 2.28
CA LEU A 180 4.58 20.18 2.65
C LEU A 180 4.49 21.67 3.03
N LEU A 181 5.59 22.34 3.35
CA LEU A 181 5.59 23.77 3.75
C LEU A 181 5.83 24.73 2.57
N ARG A 182 5.50 24.34 1.34
CA ARG A 182 5.62 25.22 0.17
C ARG A 182 4.36 26.05 -0.07
#